data_AF-A0A0V1MP50-F1
#
_entry.id   AF-A0A0V1MP50-F1
#
_cell.length_a   1.000
_cell.length_b   1.000
_cell.length_c   1.000
_cell.angle_alpha   90.00
_cell.angle_beta   90.00
_cell.angle_gamma   90.00
#
_symmetry.space_group_name_H-M   'P 1'
#
loop_
_entity.id
_entity.type
_entity.pdbx_description
1 polymer ?
#
loop_
_entity_poly.entity_id
_entity_poly.type
_entity_poly.pdbx_seq_one_letter_code
_entity_poly.pdbx_strand_id
1 'polypeptide(L)'
;MSNPGKEESSRILETAVRGRTIAVPEQYDGSSDWDEWLEHFEDAAAVNGWSEAEKLRWLPLSLSQKARSTFRQLPHSTRSSYRSCVTSLKERLDPPSNAAVYRAELENRKRRAQESWSDVGRDIRRLVEKAYPTLSDDAKDVIGLDKFLNALDRPELVLLVKQRNPKNIEEAVCAALEVESFMIRPCPGLLIGATSQTPYNADQAKNGTSADISRLTNCLERMQLRLEDIEQRMQALQPQQRDRRGDYSMETAANGQRPERRTCYRCGRVGHLARNCGKPLN
;
A
#
# COMPACT_ATOMS: atom_id res chain seq x y z
N MET A 1 -30.23 -16.57 -12.56
CA MET A 1 -29.46 -15.54 -13.30
C MET A 1 -28.00 -15.82 -13.03
N SER A 2 -27.37 -16.61 -13.90
CA SER A 2 -26.00 -17.10 -13.72
C SER A 2 -25.16 -16.50 -14.84
N ASN A 3 -24.10 -15.80 -14.46
CA ASN A 3 -23.13 -15.23 -15.40
C ASN A 3 -21.81 -15.98 -15.18
N PRO A 4 -21.42 -16.92 -16.05
CA PRO A 4 -20.03 -17.34 -16.17
C PRO A 4 -19.39 -16.40 -17.21
N GLY A 5 -18.32 -15.68 -16.87
CA GLY A 5 -17.02 -16.30 -16.73
C GLY A 5 -16.27 -16.02 -18.03
N LYS A 6 -15.53 -14.90 -18.06
CA LYS A 6 -14.61 -14.55 -19.13
C LYS A 6 -13.44 -15.52 -19.06
N GLU A 7 -13.40 -16.50 -19.95
CA GLU A 7 -12.20 -17.30 -20.23
C GLU A 7 -11.59 -16.85 -21.55
N GLU A 8 -10.32 -16.47 -21.46
CA GLU A 8 -9.24 -16.81 -22.37
C GLU A 8 -9.64 -17.18 -23.81
N SER A 9 -9.26 -16.36 -24.77
CA SER A 9 -8.89 -16.85 -26.10
C SER A 9 -8.03 -15.80 -26.80
N SER A 10 -6.73 -15.84 -26.51
CA SER A 10 -5.68 -15.45 -27.44
C SER A 10 -5.85 -16.24 -28.73
N ARG A 11 -6.75 -15.78 -29.61
CA ARG A 11 -6.95 -16.38 -30.93
C ARG A 11 -5.88 -15.86 -31.85
N ILE A 12 -4.86 -16.68 -32.06
CA ILE A 12 -4.04 -16.62 -33.27
C ILE A 12 -5.02 -16.61 -34.45
N LEU A 13 -5.14 -15.47 -35.14
CA LEU A 13 -5.97 -15.34 -36.33
C LEU A 13 -5.25 -16.00 -37.50
N GLU A 14 -5.30 -17.33 -37.56
CA GLU A 14 -4.86 -18.10 -38.72
C GLU A 14 -5.76 -17.75 -39.91
N THR A 15 -5.24 -16.98 -40.87
CA THR A 15 -5.95 -16.70 -42.12
C THR A 15 -5.28 -17.49 -43.23
N ALA A 16 -5.92 -18.57 -43.66
CA ALA A 16 -5.42 -19.48 -44.68
C ALA A 16 -5.39 -18.80 -46.06
N VAL A 17 -4.21 -18.39 -46.51
CA VAL A 17 -3.96 -18.00 -47.90
C VAL A 17 -3.16 -19.14 -48.54
N ARG A 18 -3.86 -20.00 -49.28
CA ARG A 18 -3.30 -21.09 -50.12
C ARG A 18 -2.29 -22.01 -49.40
N GLY A 19 -2.78 -22.85 -48.50
CA GLY A 19 -2.09 -24.08 -48.09
C GLY A 19 -0.82 -23.93 -47.25
N ARG A 20 -0.41 -22.71 -46.90
CA ARG A 20 0.57 -22.44 -45.84
C ARG A 20 -0.12 -21.65 -44.73
N THR A 21 -0.06 -22.15 -43.52
CA THR A 21 -0.39 -21.39 -42.32
C THR A 21 0.63 -20.26 -42.20
N ILE A 22 0.14 -19.02 -42.15
CA ILE A 22 0.96 -17.83 -41.92
C ILE A 22 0.92 -17.57 -40.43
N ALA A 23 2.08 -17.52 -39.78
CA ALA A 23 2.21 -17.05 -38.41
C ALA A 23 1.93 -15.54 -38.40
N VAL A 24 0.83 -15.12 -37.79
CA VAL A 24 0.48 -13.69 -37.70
C VAL A 24 1.16 -13.09 -36.47
N PRO A 25 2.02 -12.07 -36.61
CA PRO A 25 2.65 -11.42 -35.46
C PRO A 25 1.63 -10.75 -34.56
N GLU A 26 1.91 -10.72 -33.25
CA GLU A 26 1.11 -9.99 -32.27
C GLU A 26 1.04 -8.49 -32.57
N GLN A 27 -0.07 -7.84 -32.19
CA GLN A 27 -0.19 -6.38 -32.26
C GLN A 27 0.57 -5.70 -31.12
N TYR A 28 1.33 -4.66 -31.46
CA TYR A 28 1.99 -3.79 -30.49
C TYR A 28 1.31 -2.43 -30.40
N ASP A 29 0.78 -2.11 -29.22
CA ASP A 29 0.13 -0.83 -28.94
C ASP A 29 1.08 0.22 -28.37
N GLY A 30 2.28 -0.18 -27.92
CA GLY A 30 3.25 0.67 -27.24
C GLY A 30 3.24 0.58 -25.71
N SER A 31 2.54 -0.39 -25.13
CA SER A 31 2.46 -0.61 -23.68
C SER A 31 3.39 -1.74 -23.19
N SER A 32 3.58 -2.79 -23.99
CA SER A 32 4.50 -3.89 -23.70
C SER A 32 5.95 -3.55 -24.02
N ASP A 33 6.85 -4.43 -23.61
CA ASP A 33 8.27 -4.29 -23.90
C ASP A 33 8.55 -4.30 -25.40
N TRP A 34 9.28 -3.30 -25.90
CA TRP A 34 9.58 -3.18 -27.32
C TRP A 34 10.47 -4.33 -27.82
N ASP A 35 11.48 -4.72 -27.03
CA ASP A 35 12.46 -5.71 -27.47
C ASP A 35 11.86 -7.12 -27.46
N GLU A 36 11.08 -7.47 -26.43
CA GLU A 36 10.36 -8.76 -26.39
C GLU A 36 9.36 -8.89 -27.55
N TRP A 37 8.60 -7.82 -27.85
CA TRP A 37 7.66 -7.85 -28.97
C TRP A 37 8.38 -7.94 -30.32
N LEU A 38 9.50 -7.23 -30.49
CA LEU A 38 10.26 -7.26 -31.74
C LEU A 38 10.87 -8.64 -31.99
N GLU A 39 11.34 -9.33 -30.95
CA GLU A 39 11.80 -10.72 -31.03
C GLU A 39 10.68 -11.64 -31.53
N HIS A 40 9.48 -11.55 -30.95
CA HIS A 40 8.33 -12.31 -31.42
C HIS A 40 7.94 -12.00 -32.87
N PHE A 41 8.02 -10.73 -33.28
CA PHE A 41 7.78 -10.33 -34.67
C PHE A 41 8.81 -10.95 -35.64
N GLU A 42 10.09 -10.98 -35.23
CA GLU A 42 11.17 -11.58 -36.02
C GLU A 42 11.05 -13.10 -36.10
N ASP A 43 10.60 -13.77 -35.03
CA ASP A 43 10.29 -15.20 -35.04
C ASP A 43 9.15 -15.52 -36.02
N ALA A 44 8.07 -14.75 -35.99
CA ALA A 44 6.97 -14.89 -36.95
C ALA A 44 7.46 -14.64 -38.39
N ALA A 45 8.33 -13.66 -38.59
CA ALA A 45 8.96 -13.39 -39.89
C ALA A 45 9.82 -14.57 -40.36
N ALA A 46 10.58 -15.20 -39.46
CA ALA A 46 11.40 -16.36 -39.74
C ALA A 46 10.56 -17.59 -40.13
N VAL A 47 9.49 -17.87 -39.38
CA VAL A 47 8.54 -18.97 -39.69
C VAL A 47 7.89 -18.78 -41.05
N ASN A 48 7.55 -17.53 -41.39
CA ASN A 48 6.93 -17.21 -42.67
C ASN A 48 7.93 -17.06 -43.83
N GLY A 49 9.24 -17.06 -43.56
CA GLY A 49 10.29 -16.83 -44.54
C GLY A 49 10.25 -15.41 -45.14
N TRP A 50 9.89 -14.40 -44.34
CA TRP A 50 9.78 -13.02 -44.82
C TRP A 50 11.14 -12.39 -45.13
N SER A 51 11.24 -11.82 -46.32
CA SER A 51 12.27 -10.87 -46.69
C SER A 51 12.12 -9.54 -45.93
N GLU A 52 13.17 -8.73 -45.89
CA GLU A 52 13.12 -7.37 -45.30
C GLU A 52 12.00 -6.50 -45.91
N ALA A 53 11.71 -6.67 -47.21
CA ALA A 53 10.62 -5.98 -47.87
C ALA A 53 9.24 -6.46 -47.38
N GLU A 54 9.09 -7.75 -47.08
CA GLU A 54 7.87 -8.31 -46.47
C GLU A 54 7.70 -7.87 -45.03
N LYS A 55 8.76 -7.92 -44.23
CA LYS A 55 8.77 -7.39 -42.87
C LYS A 55 8.33 -5.93 -42.85
N LEU A 56 8.81 -5.11 -43.79
CA LEU A 56 8.41 -3.70 -43.90
C LEU A 56 6.92 -3.52 -44.25
N ARG A 57 6.31 -4.44 -45.01
CA ARG A 57 4.86 -4.41 -45.29
C ARG A 57 4.03 -4.85 -44.09
N TRP A 58 4.52 -5.82 -43.33
CA TRP A 58 3.85 -6.36 -42.16
C TRP A 58 4.01 -5.50 -40.91
N LEU A 59 5.18 -4.89 -40.73
CA LEU A 59 5.51 -4.09 -39.56
C LEU A 59 4.41 -3.08 -39.21
N PRO A 60 3.92 -2.22 -40.13
CA PRO A 60 2.86 -1.29 -39.78
C PRO A 60 1.59 -2.02 -39.34
N LEU A 61 1.21 -3.11 -40.02
CA LEU A 61 -0.02 -3.88 -39.75
C LEU A 61 0.00 -4.51 -38.35
N SER A 62 1.18 -4.83 -37.85
CA SER A 62 1.41 -5.33 -36.49
C SER A 62 1.53 -4.21 -35.44
N LEU A 63 1.44 -2.94 -35.82
CA LEU A 63 1.39 -1.81 -34.87
C LEU A 63 -0.03 -1.29 -34.71
N SER A 64 -0.39 -0.96 -33.47
CA SER A 64 -1.67 -0.34 -33.11
C SER A 64 -1.48 0.92 -32.26
N GLN A 65 -2.56 1.67 -32.03
CA GLN A 65 -2.63 2.81 -31.11
C GLN A 65 -1.43 3.79 -31.17
N LYS A 66 -0.67 3.92 -30.08
CA LYS A 66 0.48 4.84 -29.94
C LYS A 66 1.58 4.44 -30.91
N ALA A 67 1.93 3.16 -30.97
CA ALA A 67 2.97 2.67 -31.88
C ALA A 67 2.65 2.93 -33.36
N ARG A 68 1.40 2.70 -33.79
CA ARG A 68 0.93 3.01 -35.15
C ARG A 68 0.95 4.51 -35.45
N SER A 69 0.68 5.34 -34.44
CA SER A 69 0.71 6.79 -34.58
C SER A 69 2.15 7.31 -34.71
N THR A 70 3.08 6.78 -33.92
CA THR A 70 4.52 7.05 -34.05
C THR A 70 5.05 6.65 -35.42
N PHE A 71 4.68 5.46 -35.93
CA PHE A 71 5.08 5.01 -37.27
C PHE A 71 4.62 5.97 -38.37
N ARG A 72 3.38 6.48 -38.30
CA ARG A 72 2.82 7.41 -39.29
C ARG A 72 3.57 8.74 -39.34
N GLN A 73 4.18 9.16 -38.23
CA GLN A 73 4.96 10.39 -38.15
C GLN A 73 6.38 10.24 -38.71
N LEU A 74 6.82 9.03 -39.06
CA LEU A 74 8.15 8.81 -39.62
C LEU A 74 8.27 9.33 -41.07
N PRO A 75 9.41 9.96 -41.42
CA PRO A 75 9.70 10.37 -42.79
C PRO A 75 9.62 9.20 -43.78
N HIS A 76 9.29 9.51 -45.03
CA HIS A 76 9.21 8.49 -46.08
C HIS A 76 10.55 7.75 -46.28
N SER A 77 11.68 8.46 -46.19
CA SER A 77 13.02 7.87 -46.30
C SER A 77 13.28 6.79 -45.24
N THR A 78 12.85 7.02 -44.01
CA THR A 78 12.92 6.03 -42.92
C THR A 78 11.97 4.86 -43.18
N ARG A 79 10.76 5.15 -43.67
CA ARG A 79 9.73 4.14 -44.01
C ARG A 79 10.06 3.26 -45.22
N SER A 80 11.14 3.55 -45.94
CA SER A 80 11.60 2.74 -47.07
C SER A 80 12.53 1.58 -46.67
N SER A 81 12.99 1.53 -45.42
CA SER A 81 13.89 0.48 -44.93
C SER A 81 13.38 -0.10 -43.61
N TYR A 82 13.31 -1.43 -43.50
CA TYR A 82 12.89 -2.10 -42.29
C TYR A 82 13.79 -1.74 -41.10
N ARG A 83 15.11 -1.87 -41.28
CA ARG A 83 16.10 -1.54 -40.23
C ARG A 83 15.95 -0.11 -39.74
N SER A 84 15.83 0.85 -40.65
CA SER A 84 15.67 2.26 -40.28
C SER A 84 14.35 2.52 -39.55
N CYS A 85 13.26 1.85 -39.94
CA CYS A 85 11.98 1.90 -39.23
C CYS A 85 12.12 1.41 -37.80
N VAL A 86 12.67 0.21 -37.62
CA VAL A 86 12.78 -0.44 -36.31
C VAL A 86 13.61 0.42 -35.35
N THR A 87 14.77 0.92 -35.79
CA THR A 87 15.61 1.81 -34.97
C THR A 87 14.86 3.09 -34.59
N SER A 88 14.23 3.75 -35.56
CA SER A 88 13.48 4.99 -35.32
C SER A 88 12.23 4.80 -34.45
N LEU A 89 11.60 3.63 -34.49
CA LEU A 89 10.48 3.28 -33.62
C LEU A 89 10.97 3.00 -32.20
N LYS A 90 12.03 2.19 -32.05
CA LYS A 90 12.67 1.90 -30.75
C LYS A 90 13.02 3.20 -30.02
N GLU A 91 13.73 4.11 -30.67
CA GLU A 91 14.13 5.40 -30.08
C GLU A 91 12.97 6.29 -29.63
N ARG A 92 11.79 6.16 -30.23
CA ARG A 92 10.62 7.00 -29.91
C ARG A 92 9.65 6.33 -28.94
N LEU A 93 9.55 5.00 -28.99
CA LEU A 93 8.63 4.22 -28.16
C LEU A 93 9.30 3.81 -26.85
N ASP A 94 10.60 3.52 -26.90
CA ASP A 94 11.44 3.19 -25.76
C ASP A 94 12.79 3.95 -25.81
N PRO A 95 12.77 5.29 -25.59
CA PRO A 95 13.98 6.08 -25.63
C PRO A 95 14.98 5.65 -24.54
N PRO A 96 16.28 5.49 -24.83
CA PRO A 96 17.28 5.19 -23.81
C PRO A 96 17.42 6.31 -22.76
N SER A 97 16.97 7.54 -23.09
CA SER A 97 16.88 8.67 -22.15
C SER A 97 15.88 8.45 -21.01
N ASN A 98 15.06 7.39 -21.05
CA ASN A 98 14.11 7.05 -20.01
C ASN A 98 14.73 6.31 -18.82
N ALA A 99 16.05 6.14 -18.75
CA ALA A 99 16.72 5.50 -17.61
C ALA A 99 16.27 6.08 -16.25
N ALA A 100 15.98 7.39 -16.16
CA ALA A 100 15.43 8.00 -14.94
C ALA A 100 14.00 7.53 -14.61
N VAL A 101 13.16 7.35 -15.62
CA VAL A 101 11.79 6.81 -15.47
C VAL A 101 11.86 5.36 -15.03
N TYR A 102 12.70 4.54 -15.68
CA TYR A 102 12.87 3.14 -15.30
C TYR A 102 13.43 2.98 -13.88
N ARG A 103 14.34 3.86 -13.46
CA ARG A 103 14.78 3.92 -12.05
C ARG A 103 13.62 4.22 -11.10
N ALA A 104 12.75 5.16 -11.45
CA ALA A 104 11.59 5.49 -10.63
C ALA A 104 10.56 4.35 -10.60
N GLU A 105 10.32 3.66 -11.71
CA GLU A 105 9.45 2.48 -11.78
C GLU A 105 10.02 1.32 -10.96
N LEU A 106 11.32 1.05 -11.07
CA LEU A 106 12.03 0.05 -10.29
C LEU A 106 11.93 0.31 -8.78
N GLU A 107 12.05 1.58 -8.35
CA GLU A 107 11.95 1.95 -6.94
C GLU A 107 10.55 1.72 -6.37
N ASN A 108 9.52 1.96 -7.19
CA ASN A 108 8.13 1.80 -6.78
C ASN A 108 7.57 0.41 -7.07
N ARG A 109 8.41 -0.52 -7.53
CA ARG A 109 7.98 -1.85 -7.93
C ARG A 109 7.56 -2.68 -6.73
N LYS A 110 6.28 -3.06 -6.70
CA LYS A 110 5.68 -3.96 -5.70
C LYS A 110 4.84 -5.02 -6.39
N ARG A 111 4.70 -6.18 -5.75
CA ARG A 111 3.82 -7.26 -6.23
C ARG A 111 2.37 -6.78 -6.30
N ARG A 112 1.69 -7.04 -7.42
CA ARG A 112 0.23 -6.84 -7.54
C ARG A 112 -0.53 -8.06 -6.98
N ALA A 113 -1.78 -7.88 -6.55
CA ALA A 113 -2.55 -8.91 -5.83
C ALA A 113 -2.70 -10.27 -6.53
N GLN A 114 -2.52 -10.34 -7.85
CA GLN A 114 -2.62 -11.58 -8.65
C GLN A 114 -1.32 -11.93 -9.39
N GLU A 115 -0.24 -11.25 -9.07
CA GLU A 115 1.04 -11.42 -9.75
C GLU A 115 1.86 -12.54 -9.09
N SER A 116 2.54 -13.37 -9.88
CA SER A 116 3.44 -14.39 -9.33
C SER A 116 4.82 -13.80 -9.02
N TRP A 117 5.60 -14.44 -8.14
CA TRP A 117 7.00 -14.03 -7.92
C TRP A 117 7.86 -14.15 -9.18
N SER A 118 7.52 -15.08 -10.08
CA SER A 118 8.16 -15.19 -11.40
C SER A 118 7.95 -13.94 -12.25
N ASP A 119 6.74 -13.38 -12.24
CA ASP A 119 6.41 -12.17 -13.01
C ASP A 119 7.09 -10.94 -12.41
N VAL A 120 7.09 -10.84 -11.07
CA VAL A 120 7.83 -9.78 -10.36
C VAL A 120 9.32 -9.83 -10.69
N GLY A 121 9.95 -11.01 -10.61
CA GLY A 121 11.38 -11.16 -10.91
C GLY A 121 11.73 -10.86 -12.36
N ARG A 122 10.88 -11.27 -13.31
CA ARG A 122 11.02 -10.95 -14.73
C ARG A 122 10.99 -9.44 -14.98
N ASP A 123 9.99 -8.76 -14.43
CA ASP A 123 9.82 -7.32 -14.65
C ASP A 123 10.92 -6.51 -13.94
N ILE A 124 11.39 -6.94 -12.75
CA ILE A 124 12.53 -6.29 -12.09
C ILE A 124 13.80 -6.40 -12.94
N ARG A 125 14.12 -7.57 -13.52
CA ARG A 125 15.28 -7.71 -14.43
C ARG A 125 15.18 -6.75 -15.61
N ARG A 126 14.03 -6.73 -16.26
CA ARG A 126 13.74 -5.85 -17.39
C ARG A 126 13.91 -4.38 -17.02
N LEU A 127 13.38 -3.95 -15.86
CA LEU A 127 13.53 -2.59 -15.36
C LEU A 127 14.98 -2.24 -15.04
N VAL A 128 15.75 -3.16 -14.45
CA VAL A 128 17.18 -2.96 -14.15
C VAL A 128 17.98 -2.75 -15.43
N GLU A 129 17.74 -3.58 -16.46
CA GLU A 129 18.43 -3.49 -17.75
C GLU A 129 18.24 -2.11 -18.40
N LYS A 130 17.02 -1.57 -18.34
CA LYS A 130 16.69 -0.26 -18.89
C LYS A 130 17.08 0.92 -17.99
N ALA A 131 17.07 0.72 -16.68
CA ALA A 131 17.48 1.72 -15.70
C ALA A 131 19.00 1.96 -15.71
N TYR A 132 19.79 0.93 -16.01
CA TYR A 132 21.24 0.93 -15.88
C TYR A 132 21.96 0.26 -17.08
N PRO A 133 21.79 0.76 -18.31
CA PRO A 133 22.35 0.12 -19.51
C PRO A 133 23.88 0.09 -19.56
N THR A 134 24.57 0.90 -18.76
CA THR A 134 26.04 1.00 -18.73
C THR A 134 26.69 0.19 -17.60
N LEU A 135 25.90 -0.40 -16.69
CA LEU A 135 26.43 -1.23 -15.61
C LEU A 135 26.76 -2.64 -16.11
N SER A 136 27.70 -3.31 -15.42
CA SER A 136 27.98 -4.73 -15.65
C SER A 136 26.83 -5.60 -15.17
N ASP A 137 26.72 -6.80 -15.74
CA ASP A 137 25.66 -7.75 -15.38
C ASP A 137 25.73 -8.15 -13.90
N ASP A 138 26.93 -8.35 -13.34
CA ASP A 138 27.10 -8.60 -11.89
C ASP A 138 26.51 -7.47 -11.02
N ALA A 139 26.69 -6.21 -11.44
CA ALA A 139 26.16 -5.07 -10.69
C ALA A 139 24.63 -4.98 -10.82
N LYS A 140 24.10 -5.30 -12.01
CA LYS A 140 22.66 -5.39 -12.25
C LYS A 140 22.03 -6.52 -11.44
N ASP A 141 22.69 -7.68 -11.32
CA ASP A 141 22.21 -8.80 -10.51
C ASP A 141 22.11 -8.42 -9.03
N VAL A 142 23.10 -7.70 -8.50
CA VAL A 142 23.07 -7.19 -7.12
C VAL A 142 21.91 -6.21 -6.93
N ILE A 143 21.71 -5.28 -7.86
CA ILE A 143 20.60 -4.31 -7.81
C ILE A 143 19.25 -5.03 -7.91
N GLY A 144 19.12 -5.96 -8.86
CA GLY A 144 17.90 -6.72 -9.10
C GLY A 144 17.54 -7.59 -7.90
N LEU A 145 18.53 -8.25 -7.29
CA LEU A 145 18.35 -9.03 -6.08
C LEU A 145 17.84 -8.17 -4.92
N ASP A 146 18.49 -7.03 -4.64
CA ASP A 146 18.06 -6.11 -3.58
C ASP A 146 16.61 -5.64 -3.81
N LYS A 147 16.29 -5.23 -5.04
CA LYS A 147 14.94 -4.77 -5.38
C LYS A 147 13.91 -5.87 -5.28
N PHE A 148 14.23 -7.10 -5.68
CA PHE A 148 13.34 -8.24 -5.53
C PHE A 148 13.07 -8.57 -4.07
N LEU A 149 14.10 -8.61 -3.22
CA LEU A 149 13.95 -8.85 -1.78
C LEU A 149 13.11 -7.77 -1.09
N ASN A 150 13.21 -6.51 -1.55
CA ASN A 150 12.41 -5.40 -1.06
C ASN A 150 10.96 -5.40 -1.58
N ALA A 151 10.69 -6.10 -2.69
CA ALA A 151 9.35 -6.25 -3.25
C ALA A 151 8.52 -7.35 -2.57
N LEU A 152 9.16 -8.21 -1.75
CA LEU A 152 8.48 -9.24 -0.96
C LEU A 152 7.53 -8.60 0.07
N ASP A 153 6.27 -9.05 0.07
CA ASP A 153 5.15 -8.43 0.79
C ASP A 153 4.97 -8.96 2.23
N ARG A 154 5.58 -10.12 2.54
CA ARG A 154 5.42 -10.83 3.81
C ARG A 154 6.74 -10.90 4.59
N PRO A 155 6.79 -10.45 5.86
CA PRO A 155 8.01 -10.52 6.68
C PRO A 155 8.58 -11.93 6.82
N GLU A 156 7.72 -12.94 6.94
CA GLU A 156 8.15 -14.34 7.07
C GLU A 156 8.80 -14.84 5.77
N LEU A 157 8.24 -14.45 4.62
CA LEU A 157 8.81 -14.75 3.30
C LEU A 157 10.18 -14.10 3.13
N VAL A 158 10.29 -12.82 3.48
CA VAL A 158 11.57 -12.08 3.44
C VAL A 158 12.64 -12.80 4.25
N LEU A 159 12.32 -13.19 5.48
CA LEU A 159 13.27 -13.88 6.36
C LEU A 159 13.73 -15.22 5.77
N LEU A 160 12.80 -16.05 5.33
CA LEU A 160 13.09 -17.39 4.81
C LEU A 160 13.86 -17.35 3.48
N VAL A 161 13.53 -16.40 2.59
CA VAL A 161 14.28 -16.19 1.35
C VAL A 161 15.68 -15.67 1.65
N LYS A 162 15.84 -14.69 2.56
CA LYS A 162 17.17 -14.20 2.96
C LYS A 162 18.04 -15.28 3.61
N GLN A 163 17.43 -16.18 4.40
CA GLN A 163 18.14 -17.29 5.03
C GLN A 163 18.72 -18.28 3.99
N ARG A 164 18.10 -18.40 2.81
CA ARG A 164 18.62 -19.19 1.70
C ARG A 164 19.86 -18.56 1.03
N ASN A 165 20.16 -17.31 1.35
CA ASN A 165 21.32 -16.55 0.85
C ASN A 165 21.45 -16.55 -0.68
N PRO A 166 20.39 -16.18 -1.43
CA PRO A 166 20.41 -16.14 -2.88
C PRO A 166 21.50 -15.18 -3.40
N LYS A 167 22.13 -15.54 -4.52
CA LYS A 167 23.22 -14.76 -5.14
C LYS A 167 22.78 -13.89 -6.30
N ASN A 168 21.67 -14.24 -6.93
CA ASN A 168 21.07 -13.53 -8.04
C ASN A 168 19.54 -13.55 -7.88
N ILE A 169 18.87 -12.82 -8.77
CA ILE A 169 17.42 -12.71 -8.72
C ILE A 169 16.72 -14.03 -9.03
N GLU A 170 17.30 -14.89 -9.86
CA GLU A 170 16.77 -16.22 -10.21
C GLU A 170 16.68 -17.12 -8.98
N GLU A 171 17.76 -17.22 -8.21
CA GLU A 171 17.80 -17.98 -6.95
C GLU A 171 16.79 -17.42 -5.94
N ALA A 172 16.65 -16.09 -5.86
CA ALA A 172 15.69 -15.46 -4.98
C ALA A 172 14.24 -15.75 -5.40
N VAL A 173 13.94 -15.74 -6.70
CA VAL A 173 12.62 -16.10 -7.25
C VAL A 173 12.31 -17.56 -6.95
N CYS A 174 13.23 -18.48 -7.23
CA CYS A 174 13.07 -19.91 -6.91
C CYS A 174 12.81 -20.12 -5.42
N ALA A 175 13.61 -19.48 -4.55
CA ALA A 175 13.43 -19.58 -3.10
C ALA A 175 12.07 -19.00 -2.66
N ALA A 176 11.64 -17.87 -3.22
CA ALA A 176 10.35 -17.26 -2.89
C ALA A 176 9.18 -18.18 -3.28
N LEU A 177 9.20 -18.76 -4.47
CA LEU A 177 8.18 -19.70 -4.94
C LEU A 177 8.12 -20.96 -4.08
N GLU A 178 9.27 -21.55 -3.76
CA GLU A 178 9.33 -22.72 -2.88
C GLU A 178 8.77 -22.40 -1.49
N VAL A 179 9.21 -21.31 -0.86
CA VAL A 179 8.74 -20.89 0.47
C VAL A 179 7.24 -20.59 0.43
N GLU A 180 6.76 -19.89 -0.59
CA GLU A 180 5.34 -19.62 -0.80
C GLU A 180 4.54 -20.92 -0.89
N SER A 181 5.05 -21.93 -1.61
CA SER A 181 4.39 -23.24 -1.71
C SER A 181 4.22 -23.94 -0.35
N PHE A 182 5.18 -23.77 0.57
CA PHE A 182 5.09 -24.33 1.93
C PHE A 182 4.14 -23.52 2.83
N MET A 183 4.05 -22.21 2.62
CA MET A 183 3.20 -21.31 3.42
C MET A 183 1.71 -21.38 3.05
N ILE A 184 1.33 -22.00 1.92
CA ILE A 184 -0.08 -22.25 1.58
C ILE A 184 -0.72 -23.24 2.56
N ARG A 185 0.08 -24.06 3.26
CA ARG A 185 -0.41 -24.87 4.38
C ARG A 185 -0.42 -24.00 5.65
N PRO A 186 -1.56 -23.86 6.34
CA PRO A 186 -1.55 -23.34 7.71
C PRO A 186 -0.78 -24.35 8.56
N CYS A 187 0.51 -24.14 8.77
CA CYS A 187 1.27 -24.90 9.76
C CYS A 187 0.83 -24.42 11.15
N PRO A 188 0.08 -25.21 11.94
CA PRO A 188 -0.52 -24.73 13.19
C PRO A 188 0.47 -24.55 14.35
N GLY A 189 1.78 -24.53 14.10
CA GLY A 189 2.80 -24.75 15.14
C GLY A 189 4.01 -23.82 15.16
N LEU A 190 4.11 -22.83 14.25
CA LEU A 190 5.26 -21.91 14.21
C LEU A 190 4.93 -20.47 14.67
N LEU A 191 3.69 -20.23 15.11
CA LEU A 191 3.34 -18.98 15.78
C LEU A 191 3.77 -19.07 17.25
N ILE A 192 4.99 -18.61 17.53
CA ILE A 192 5.32 -18.06 18.84
C ILE A 192 4.28 -16.99 19.12
N GLY A 193 3.52 -17.17 20.20
CA GLY A 193 2.28 -16.45 20.46
C GLY A 193 2.39 -14.94 20.29
N ALA A 194 1.71 -14.42 19.27
CA ALA A 194 1.21 -13.07 19.25
C ALA A 194 -0.32 -13.17 19.18
N THR A 195 -0.93 -12.75 20.28
CA THR A 195 -2.37 -12.60 20.46
C THR A 195 -3.01 -11.86 19.29
N SER A 196 -4.06 -12.47 18.74
CA SER A 196 -5.20 -11.85 18.04
C SER A 196 -5.03 -10.39 17.58
N GLN A 197 -4.88 -10.16 16.26
CA GLN A 197 -5.73 -9.24 15.48
C GLN A 197 -5.29 -9.05 14.01
N THR A 198 -6.22 -9.45 13.12
CA THR A 198 -6.61 -8.89 11.80
C THR A 198 -5.65 -8.89 10.60
N PRO A 199 -6.17 -9.21 9.39
CA PRO A 199 -5.41 -9.22 8.14
C PRO A 199 -5.07 -7.79 7.68
N TYR A 200 -3.79 -7.59 7.40
CA TYR A 200 -3.19 -6.35 6.93
C TYR A 200 -3.37 -6.22 5.40
N ASN A 201 -3.93 -5.07 4.99
CA ASN A 201 -4.02 -4.47 3.65
C ASN A 201 -5.14 -4.91 2.68
N ALA A 202 -6.32 -4.33 2.89
CA ALA A 202 -7.13 -3.77 1.80
C ALA A 202 -7.17 -2.23 1.96
N ASP A 203 -6.73 -1.51 0.92
CA ASP A 203 -6.97 -0.09 0.63
C ASP A 203 -6.83 0.96 1.76
N GLN A 204 -5.59 1.40 2.00
CA GLN A 204 -5.30 2.64 2.73
C GLN A 204 -5.50 3.87 1.83
N ALA A 205 -6.75 4.30 1.67
CA ALA A 205 -7.05 5.70 1.30
C ALA A 205 -8.43 6.20 1.72
N LYS A 206 -9.37 5.33 2.12
CA LYS A 206 -10.75 5.75 2.46
C LYS A 206 -11.29 5.24 3.80
N ASN A 207 -10.59 4.32 4.46
CA ASN A 207 -11.10 3.65 5.67
C ASN A 207 -10.49 4.16 7.00
N GLY A 208 -9.37 4.90 6.96
CA GLY A 208 -8.72 5.44 8.17
C GLY A 208 -9.61 6.42 8.91
N THR A 209 -10.21 7.37 8.19
CA THR A 209 -11.09 8.40 8.75
C THR A 209 -12.32 7.81 9.42
N SER A 210 -12.94 6.76 8.84
CA SER A 210 -14.12 6.13 9.44
C SER A 210 -13.78 5.38 10.72
N ALA A 211 -12.67 4.65 10.77
CA ALA A 211 -12.25 3.94 11.96
C ALA A 211 -11.83 4.89 13.09
N ASP A 212 -11.17 6.00 12.75
CA ASP A 212 -10.78 7.02 13.71
C ASP A 212 -11.99 7.80 14.24
N ILE A 213 -12.96 8.13 13.36
CA ILE A 213 -14.25 8.69 13.77
C ILE A 213 -14.98 7.72 14.70
N SER A 214 -15.08 6.42 14.37
CA SER A 214 -15.73 5.45 15.25
C SER A 214 -15.03 5.30 16.60
N ARG A 215 -13.69 5.35 16.66
CA ARG A 215 -12.93 5.34 17.93
C ARG A 215 -13.20 6.61 18.74
N LEU A 216 -13.22 7.77 18.10
CA LEU A 216 -13.55 9.05 18.73
C LEU A 216 -14.98 9.09 19.24
N THR A 217 -15.96 8.63 18.44
CA THR A 217 -17.37 8.55 18.85
C THR A 217 -17.55 7.63 20.06
N ASN A 218 -16.96 6.43 20.06
CA ASN A 218 -16.99 5.53 21.22
C ASN A 218 -16.30 6.14 22.46
N CYS A 219 -15.22 6.90 22.26
CA CYS A 219 -14.55 7.60 23.34
C CYS A 219 -15.44 8.70 23.95
N LEU A 220 -16.12 9.48 23.10
CA LEU A 220 -17.02 10.55 23.49
C LEU A 220 -18.28 10.03 24.19
N GLU A 221 -18.89 8.94 23.70
CA GLU A 221 -20.02 8.28 24.38
C GLU A 221 -19.62 7.81 25.78
N ARG A 222 -18.42 7.22 25.92
CA ARG A 222 -17.91 6.78 27.23
C ARG A 222 -17.60 7.96 28.15
N MET A 223 -17.24 9.12 27.61
CA MET A 223 -17.06 10.35 28.38
C MET A 223 -18.40 10.94 28.81
N GLN A 224 -19.42 10.95 27.94
CA GLN A 224 -20.77 11.41 28.28
C GLN A 224 -21.38 10.59 29.42
N LEU A 225 -21.29 9.25 29.35
CA LEU A 225 -21.77 8.38 30.44
C LEU A 225 -21.07 8.67 31.78
N ARG A 226 -19.79 9.05 31.76
CA ARG A 226 -19.06 9.43 32.97
C ARG A 226 -19.42 10.83 33.47
N LEU A 227 -19.72 11.76 32.58
CA LEU A 227 -20.22 13.09 32.96
C LEU A 227 -21.61 13.00 33.60
N GLU A 228 -22.51 12.16 33.05
CA GLU A 228 -23.82 11.90 33.64
C GLU A 228 -23.73 11.24 35.03
N ASP A 229 -22.83 10.27 35.23
CA ASP A 229 -22.55 9.68 36.56
C ASP A 229 -22.01 10.73 37.54
N ILE A 230 -21.13 11.62 37.10
CA ILE A 230 -20.63 12.73 37.92
C ILE A 230 -21.76 13.71 38.27
N GLU A 231 -22.63 14.07 37.32
CA GLU A 231 -23.78 14.93 37.56
C GLU A 231 -24.77 14.31 38.53
N GLN A 232 -25.07 13.01 38.41
CA GLN A 232 -25.93 12.29 39.35
C GLN A 232 -25.33 12.27 40.76
N ARG A 233 -24.01 12.06 40.88
CA ARG A 233 -23.30 12.14 42.17
C ARG A 233 -23.31 13.56 42.74
N MET A 234 -23.23 14.59 41.89
CA MET A 234 -23.33 15.98 42.32
C MET A 234 -24.76 16.36 42.75
N GLN A 235 -25.79 15.82 42.09
CA GLN A 235 -27.19 16.02 42.49
C GLN A 235 -27.53 15.29 43.79
N ALA A 236 -26.98 14.09 44.01
CA ALA A 236 -27.12 13.36 45.27
C ALA A 236 -26.44 14.07 46.47
N LEU A 237 -25.53 15.01 46.20
CA LEU A 237 -24.88 15.87 47.20
C LEU A 237 -25.58 17.23 47.38
N GLN A 238 -26.69 17.50 46.68
CA GLN A 238 -27.47 18.72 46.93
C GLN A 238 -28.17 18.62 48.29
N PRO A 239 -27.97 19.59 49.21
CA PRO A 239 -28.71 19.62 50.45
C PRO A 239 -30.19 19.84 50.14
N GLN A 240 -31.05 18.93 50.62
CA GLN A 240 -32.50 19.15 50.69
C GLN A 240 -32.77 20.42 51.50
N GLN A 241 -32.89 21.57 50.84
CA GLN A 241 -33.62 22.69 51.41
C GLN A 241 -35.10 22.34 51.32
N ARG A 242 -35.57 21.61 52.34
CA ARG A 242 -36.98 21.53 52.65
C ARG A 242 -37.46 22.93 53.03
N ASP A 243 -38.33 23.46 52.20
CA ASP A 243 -39.27 24.52 52.55
C ASP A 243 -39.91 24.25 53.92
N ARG A 244 -39.76 25.21 54.85
CA ARG A 244 -40.80 25.52 55.82
C ARG A 244 -41.03 27.03 55.82
N ARG A 245 -42.22 27.40 55.32
CA ARG A 245 -42.80 28.74 55.33
C ARG A 245 -43.20 29.19 56.74
N GLY A 246 -43.07 30.50 56.98
CA GLY A 246 -43.71 31.28 58.07
C GLY A 246 -42.93 31.27 59.39
N ASP A 247 -42.73 32.36 60.14
CA ASP A 247 -43.43 33.64 60.15
C ASP A 247 -42.69 34.65 61.06
N TYR A 248 -42.93 35.95 60.83
CA TYR A 248 -42.67 37.16 61.64
C TYR A 248 -41.25 37.62 62.07
N SER A 249 -40.99 38.87 61.69
CA SER A 249 -39.94 39.80 62.13
C SER A 249 -39.92 40.11 63.63
N MET A 250 -38.72 40.27 64.20
CA MET A 250 -38.29 41.50 64.89
C MET A 250 -36.78 41.42 65.23
N GLU A 251 -36.05 42.48 64.84
CA GLU A 251 -34.98 43.20 65.56
C GLU A 251 -34.01 42.36 66.44
N THR A 252 -32.68 42.43 66.35
CA THR A 252 -31.80 43.60 66.22
C THR A 252 -30.35 43.08 66.05
N ALA A 253 -29.49 43.93 65.46
CA ALA A 253 -28.05 44.01 65.71
C ALA A 253 -27.09 42.93 65.13
N ALA A 254 -26.26 43.44 64.22
CA ALA A 254 -24.81 43.35 64.26
C ALA A 254 -24.09 42.04 63.86
N ASN A 255 -23.39 42.19 62.74
CA ASN A 255 -22.05 41.69 62.47
C ASN A 255 -21.89 40.18 62.19
N GLY A 256 -21.38 39.89 61.00
CA GLY A 256 -21.21 38.53 60.51
C GLY A 256 -20.14 37.73 61.26
N GLN A 257 -20.29 36.40 61.23
CA GLN A 257 -19.19 35.44 61.04
C GLN A 257 -19.72 34.00 60.94
N ARG A 258 -19.18 33.26 59.97
CA ARG A 258 -19.37 31.82 59.71
C ARG A 258 -18.99 30.95 60.92
N PRO A 259 -19.60 29.75 61.09
CA PRO A 259 -19.24 28.82 62.15
C PRO A 259 -17.92 28.10 61.81
N GLU A 260 -16.83 28.52 62.46
CA GLU A 260 -15.53 27.87 62.32
C GLU A 260 -15.44 26.63 63.24
N ARG A 261 -15.29 25.45 62.62
CA ARG A 261 -14.84 24.19 63.25
C ARG A 261 -13.38 24.31 63.74
N ARG A 262 -13.05 25.29 64.57
CA ARG A 262 -11.69 25.47 65.09
C ARG A 262 -11.57 24.96 66.52
N THR A 263 -10.52 24.17 66.73
CA THR A 263 -10.05 23.66 68.02
C THR A 263 -9.14 24.69 68.69
N CYS A 264 -9.27 24.81 70.01
CA CYS A 264 -8.41 25.67 70.81
C CYS A 264 -6.99 25.10 70.87
N TYR A 265 -5.99 25.81 70.33
CA TYR A 265 -4.60 25.39 70.37
C TYR A 265 -3.98 25.33 71.79
N ARG A 266 -4.67 25.86 72.82
CA ARG A 266 -4.22 25.79 74.22
C ARG A 266 -4.75 24.58 74.98
N CYS A 267 -5.99 24.13 74.70
CA CYS A 267 -6.63 23.05 75.47
C CYS A 267 -7.18 21.90 74.61
N GLY A 268 -7.08 22.00 73.29
CA GLY A 268 -7.53 21.00 72.32
C GLY A 268 -9.04 20.91 72.09
N ARG A 269 -9.88 21.61 72.86
CA ARG A 269 -11.36 21.52 72.73
C ARG A 269 -11.90 22.39 71.59
N VAL A 270 -12.90 21.89 70.86
CA VAL A 270 -13.63 22.62 69.81
C VAL A 270 -14.56 23.68 70.39
N GLY A 271 -14.79 24.77 69.65
CA GLY A 271 -15.78 25.79 69.99
C GLY A 271 -15.21 27.10 70.55
N HIS A 272 -13.89 27.21 70.76
CA HIS A 272 -13.22 28.46 71.09
C HIS A 272 -11.76 28.46 70.61
N LEU A 273 -11.15 29.65 70.53
CA LEU A 273 -9.73 29.83 70.20
C LEU A 273 -8.88 30.07 71.47
N ALA A 274 -7.56 29.87 71.38
CA ALA A 274 -6.62 29.96 72.51
C ALA A 274 -6.68 31.28 73.31
N ARG A 275 -7.09 32.37 72.67
CA ARG A 275 -7.30 33.69 73.30
C ARG A 275 -8.49 33.75 74.27
N ASN A 276 -9.48 32.89 74.10
CA ASN A 276 -10.71 32.84 74.93
C ASN A 276 -10.74 31.58 75.81
N CYS A 277 -9.56 31.02 76.13
CA CYS A 277 -9.45 29.79 76.89
C CYS A 277 -9.26 30.08 78.39
N GLY A 278 -10.21 29.63 79.23
CA GLY A 278 -10.18 29.83 80.69
C GLY A 278 -9.19 28.96 81.47
N LYS A 279 -8.25 28.27 80.80
CA LYS A 279 -7.17 27.56 81.48
C LYS A 279 -5.96 28.49 81.68
N PRO A 280 -5.39 28.58 82.89
CA PRO A 280 -4.17 29.34 83.12
C PRO A 280 -3.00 28.77 82.30
N LEU A 281 -2.10 29.65 81.88
CA LEU A 281 -0.87 29.28 81.20
C LEU A 281 0.04 28.56 82.21
N ASN A 282 0.51 27.36 81.84
CA ASN A 282 1.72 26.78 82.44
C ASN A 282 2.91 27.19 81.58
#